data_AF-A0A842KIZ8-F1
#
_entry.id   AF-A0A842KIZ8-F1
#
_cell.length_a   1.000
_cell.length_b   1.000
_cell.length_c   1.000
_cell.angle_alpha   90.00
_cell.angle_beta   90.00
_cell.angle_gamma   90.00
#
_symmetry.space_group_name_H-M   'P 1'
#
loop_
_entity.id
_entity.type
_entity.pdbx_description
1 polymer ?
#
loop_
_entity_poly.entity_id
_entity_poly.type
_entity_poly.pdbx_seq_one_letter_code
_entity_poly.pdbx_strand_id
1 'polypeptide(L)'
;MIVIGAKGKMDVDSAIKKLNDFCKKNSLIGQIFDADLVFGEEHLIVAYERAKRAFEEGRNICKSIEMEMLLYASGKRQINEAISLIGAKKEGNYAFFFCGEIEIEKLIDFICKLNLEIDRNVIDFKKEKLKKFGISENEIIATDEKFHKDLIFEKIALLDAIK
;
A
#
# COMPACT_ATOMS: atom_id res chain seq x y z
N MET A 1 -5.83 -12.26 1.13
CA MET A 1 -4.98 -11.12 0.72
C MET A 1 -3.55 -11.47 1.05
N ILE A 2 -2.60 -11.10 0.21
CA ILE A 2 -1.18 -11.41 0.40
C ILE A 2 -0.40 -10.11 0.20
N VAL A 3 0.52 -9.81 1.11
CA VAL A 3 1.45 -8.69 1.00
C VAL A 3 2.86 -9.24 0.90
N ILE A 4 3.65 -8.73 -0.05
CA ILE A 4 5.03 -9.17 -0.25
C ILE A 4 5.94 -7.95 -0.35
N GLY A 5 6.92 -7.89 0.56
CA GLY A 5 8.01 -6.92 0.51
C GLY A 5 9.11 -7.33 -0.48
N ALA A 6 9.64 -6.36 -1.20
CA ALA A 6 10.77 -6.54 -2.10
C ALA A 6 11.63 -5.27 -2.16
N LYS A 7 12.88 -5.39 -2.59
CA LYS A 7 13.80 -4.25 -2.77
C LYS A 7 14.50 -4.31 -4.12
N GLY A 8 14.89 -3.14 -4.61
CA GLY A 8 15.70 -3.02 -5.83
C GLY A 8 15.29 -1.84 -6.69
N LYS A 9 15.46 -2.00 -8.00
CA LYS A 9 15.22 -0.96 -8.99
C LYS A 9 14.31 -1.48 -10.07
N MET A 10 13.23 -0.76 -10.34
CA MET A 10 12.31 -1.10 -11.42
C MET A 10 11.87 0.16 -12.17
N ASP A 11 11.57 -0.02 -13.45
CA ASP A 11 10.80 0.97 -14.19
C ASP A 11 9.34 0.88 -13.74
N VAL A 12 8.86 1.90 -13.02
CA VAL A 12 7.55 1.87 -12.36
C VAL A 12 6.42 1.70 -13.37
N ASP A 13 6.47 2.42 -14.49
CA ASP A 13 5.43 2.34 -15.52
C ASP A 13 5.36 0.95 -16.15
N SER A 14 6.52 0.37 -16.50
CA SER A 14 6.57 -1.00 -16.99
C SER A 14 6.14 -2.01 -15.92
N ALA A 15 6.47 -1.81 -14.65
CA ALA A 15 6.08 -2.70 -13.56
C ALA A 15 4.57 -2.68 -13.34
N ILE A 16 3.94 -1.49 -13.33
CA ILE A 16 2.48 -1.33 -13.24
C ILE A 16 1.80 -2.02 -14.42
N LYS A 17 2.31 -1.85 -15.64
CA LYS A 17 1.75 -2.55 -16.81
C LYS A 17 1.81 -4.07 -16.66
N LYS A 18 2.98 -4.61 -16.30
CA LYS A 18 3.17 -6.05 -16.06
C LYS A 18 2.28 -6.56 -14.93
N LEU A 19 2.12 -5.79 -13.86
CA LEU A 19 1.22 -6.12 -12.74
C LEU A 19 -0.22 -6.20 -13.22
N ASN A 20 -0.70 -5.21 -13.96
CA ASN A 20 -2.07 -5.19 -14.48
C ASN A 20 -2.34 -6.40 -15.38
N ASP A 21 -1.40 -6.75 -16.26
CA ASP A 21 -1.53 -7.91 -17.14
C ASP A 21 -1.53 -9.23 -16.34
N PHE A 22 -0.64 -9.34 -15.35
CA PHE A 22 -0.57 -10.49 -14.44
C PHE A 22 -1.86 -10.64 -13.63
N CYS A 23 -2.36 -9.56 -13.04
CA CYS A 23 -3.58 -9.55 -12.25
C CYS A 23 -4.81 -9.91 -13.09
N LYS A 24 -4.96 -9.34 -14.29
CA LYS A 24 -6.05 -9.69 -15.22
C LYS A 24 -6.05 -11.17 -15.59
N LYS A 25 -4.88 -11.74 -15.91
CA LYS A 25 -4.75 -13.14 -16.31
C LYS A 25 -5.15 -14.11 -15.19
N ASN A 26 -4.94 -13.71 -13.93
CA ASN A 26 -5.18 -14.55 -12.77
C ASN A 26 -6.41 -14.11 -11.95
N SER A 27 -7.25 -13.20 -12.48
CA SER A 27 -8.42 -12.65 -11.78
C SER A 27 -8.09 -12.09 -10.38
N LEU A 28 -6.99 -11.35 -10.27
CA LEU A 28 -6.52 -10.73 -9.04
C LEU A 28 -6.72 -9.22 -9.07
N ILE A 29 -6.75 -8.63 -7.88
CA ILE A 29 -6.49 -7.22 -7.64
C ILE A 29 -5.04 -7.10 -7.16
N GLY A 30 -4.29 -6.14 -7.70
CA GLY A 30 -2.89 -5.93 -7.31
C GLY A 30 -2.51 -4.46 -7.29
N GLN A 31 -1.65 -4.08 -6.36
CA GLN A 31 -1.13 -2.71 -6.23
C GLN A 31 0.31 -2.72 -5.70
N ILE A 32 1.11 -1.72 -6.10
CA ILE A 32 2.49 -1.53 -5.64
C ILE A 32 2.59 -0.22 -4.86
N PHE A 33 3.16 -0.31 -3.67
CA PHE A 33 3.42 0.82 -2.79
C PHE A 33 4.91 1.00 -2.56
N ASP A 34 5.31 2.21 -2.19
CA ASP A 34 6.61 2.47 -1.55
C ASP A 34 6.57 1.88 -0.12
N ALA A 35 7.35 0.82 0.12
CA ALA A 35 7.36 0.16 1.42
C ALA A 35 7.94 1.01 2.55
N ASP A 36 8.69 2.08 2.22
CA ASP A 36 9.13 3.06 3.21
C ASP A 36 7.97 3.88 3.79
N LEU A 37 6.79 3.79 3.18
CA LEU A 37 5.54 4.42 3.63
C LEU A 37 4.45 3.39 3.94
N VAL A 38 4.84 2.13 4.12
CA VAL A 38 3.99 1.03 4.60
C VAL A 38 4.41 0.63 6.02
N PHE A 39 3.40 0.38 6.87
CA PHE A 39 3.54 0.21 8.33
C PHE A 39 3.20 -1.22 8.80
N GLY A 40 3.36 -2.20 7.91
CA GLY A 40 3.01 -3.60 8.10
C GLY A 40 1.96 -4.10 7.11
N GLU A 41 1.72 -5.40 7.08
CA GLU A 41 0.70 -6.01 6.20
C GLU A 41 -0.71 -5.50 6.54
N GLU A 42 -1.01 -5.37 7.83
CA GLU A 42 -2.30 -4.90 8.35
C GLU A 42 -2.67 -3.52 7.81
N HIS A 43 -1.68 -2.63 7.62
CA HIS A 43 -1.89 -1.31 7.02
C HIS A 43 -2.58 -1.41 5.65
N LEU A 44 -2.07 -2.28 4.77
CA LEU A 44 -2.60 -2.45 3.42
C LEU A 44 -3.90 -3.27 3.42
N ILE A 45 -4.02 -4.26 4.30
CA ILE A 45 -5.26 -5.04 4.46
C ILE A 45 -6.41 -4.13 4.87
N VAL A 46 -6.24 -3.32 5.92
CA VAL A 46 -7.26 -2.37 6.38
C VAL A 46 -7.58 -1.33 5.30
N ALA A 47 -6.58 -0.82 4.59
CA ALA A 47 -6.80 0.11 3.49
C ALA A 47 -7.65 -0.52 2.36
N TYR A 48 -7.39 -1.78 2.02
CA TYR A 48 -8.17 -2.50 1.02
C TYR A 48 -9.59 -2.80 1.49
N GLU A 49 -9.78 -3.20 2.75
CA GLU A 49 -11.12 -3.43 3.32
C GLU A 49 -11.97 -2.15 3.28
N ARG A 50 -11.37 -1.01 3.59
CA ARG A 50 -12.04 0.30 3.51
C ARG A 50 -12.36 0.68 2.07
N ALA A 51 -11.44 0.45 1.13
CA ALA A 51 -11.71 0.65 -0.29
C ALA A 51 -12.86 -0.23 -0.78
N LYS A 52 -12.83 -1.53 -0.46
CA LYS A 52 -13.89 -2.49 -0.81
C LYS A 52 -15.24 -2.05 -0.26
N ARG A 53 -15.29 -1.66 1.01
CA ARG A 53 -16.52 -1.15 1.64
C ARG A 53 -17.03 0.11 0.96
N ALA A 54 -16.16 1.05 0.62
CA ALA A 54 -16.55 2.27 -0.09
C ALA A 54 -17.17 1.97 -1.47
N PHE A 55 -16.64 0.97 -2.18
CA PHE A 55 -17.23 0.48 -3.44
C PHE A 55 -18.59 -0.19 -3.23
N GLU A 56 -18.71 -1.07 -2.24
CA GLU A 56 -19.97 -1.76 -1.91
C GLU A 56 -21.09 -0.78 -1.52
N GLU A 57 -20.73 0.31 -0.84
CA GLU A 57 -21.66 1.37 -0.42
C GLU A 57 -21.84 2.49 -1.47
N GLY A 58 -21.13 2.44 -2.61
CA GLY A 58 -21.20 3.46 -3.66
C GLY A 58 -20.65 4.84 -3.26
N ARG A 59 -19.79 4.89 -2.23
CA ARG A 59 -19.12 6.10 -1.73
C ARG A 59 -17.70 6.29 -2.30
N ASN A 60 -17.23 5.35 -3.11
CA ASN A 60 -15.89 5.42 -3.70
C ASN A 60 -15.72 6.66 -4.58
N ILE A 61 -14.52 7.24 -4.55
CA ILE A 61 -14.17 8.41 -5.38
C ILE A 61 -13.46 7.95 -6.66
N CYS A 62 -12.59 6.96 -6.53
CA CYS A 62 -11.81 6.41 -7.63
C CYS A 62 -12.65 5.46 -8.49
N LYS A 63 -12.25 5.35 -9.76
CA LYS A 63 -12.86 4.44 -10.75
C LYS A 63 -12.46 2.98 -10.56
N SER A 64 -11.41 2.70 -9.79
CA SER A 64 -10.92 1.35 -9.53
C SER A 64 -10.59 1.18 -8.05
N ILE A 65 -10.71 -0.06 -7.57
CA ILE A 65 -10.48 -0.41 -6.17
C ILE A 65 -9.01 -0.26 -5.77
N GLU A 66 -8.07 -0.49 -6.70
CA GLU A 66 -6.63 -0.30 -6.50
C GLU A 66 -6.28 1.17 -6.22
N MET A 67 -6.95 2.10 -6.93
CA MET A 67 -6.77 3.53 -6.76
C MET A 67 -7.47 4.05 -5.51
N GLU A 68 -8.62 3.49 -5.16
CA GLU A 68 -9.31 3.80 -3.90
C GLU A 68 -8.52 3.30 -2.68
N MET A 69 -7.93 2.10 -2.79
CA MET A 69 -7.01 1.56 -1.79
C MET A 69 -5.78 2.47 -1.62
N LEU A 70 -5.24 3.04 -2.71
CA LEU A 70 -4.14 4.00 -2.61
C LEU A 70 -4.52 5.25 -1.82
N LEU A 71 -5.75 5.76 -1.98
CA LEU A 71 -6.26 6.88 -1.17
C LEU A 71 -6.33 6.49 0.31
N TYR A 72 -6.93 5.34 0.63
CA TYR A 72 -7.02 4.86 2.02
C TYR A 72 -5.63 4.62 2.64
N ALA A 73 -4.74 3.92 1.96
CA ALA A 73 -3.39 3.63 2.46
C ALA A 73 -2.53 4.89 2.65
N SER A 74 -2.79 5.96 1.89
CA SER A 74 -2.09 7.25 2.06
C SER A 74 -2.76 8.19 3.06
N GLY A 75 -4.01 7.92 3.47
CA GLY A 75 -4.84 8.87 4.20
C GLY A 75 -5.12 10.16 3.42
N LYS A 76 -4.94 10.17 2.08
CA LYS A 76 -5.15 11.35 1.23
C LYS A 76 -6.45 11.26 0.45
N ARG A 77 -7.06 12.41 0.19
CA ARG A 77 -8.27 12.53 -0.66
C ARG A 77 -7.94 12.62 -2.14
N GLN A 78 -6.78 13.19 -2.47
CA GLN A 78 -6.39 13.45 -3.85
C GLN A 78 -5.45 12.35 -4.36
N ILE A 79 -5.75 11.83 -5.55
CA ILE A 79 -4.96 10.77 -6.20
C ILE A 79 -3.50 11.19 -6.38
N ASN A 80 -3.26 12.42 -6.84
CA ASN A 80 -1.90 12.89 -7.10
C ASN A 80 -1.06 13.00 -5.83
N GLU A 81 -1.67 13.42 -4.71
CA GLU A 81 -1.00 13.44 -3.40
C GLU A 81 -0.72 12.01 -2.90
N ALA A 82 -1.68 11.10 -3.08
CA ALA A 82 -1.53 9.70 -2.69
C ALA A 82 -0.38 9.01 -3.46
N ILE A 83 -0.35 9.16 -4.79
CA ILE A 83 0.73 8.63 -5.64
C ILE A 83 2.08 9.25 -5.25
N SER A 84 2.11 10.57 -5.03
CA SER A 84 3.34 11.28 -4.67
C SER A 84 3.87 10.82 -3.32
N LEU A 85 2.99 10.55 -2.36
CA LEU A 85 3.35 10.02 -1.05
C LEU A 85 3.71 8.53 -1.18
N ILE A 86 2.73 7.62 -1.19
CA ILE A 86 2.91 6.18 -0.98
C ILE A 86 3.08 5.38 -2.29
N GLY A 87 2.95 6.00 -3.46
CA GLY A 87 3.13 5.30 -4.74
C GLY A 87 4.58 4.86 -4.97
N ALA A 88 4.76 3.70 -5.61
CA ALA A 88 6.06 3.12 -5.90
C ALA A 88 7.03 4.10 -6.61
N LYS A 89 8.31 4.04 -6.25
CA LYS A 89 9.38 4.89 -6.81
C LYS A 89 10.29 4.10 -7.75
N LYS A 90 11.18 4.78 -8.47
CA LYS A 90 12.11 4.12 -9.42
C LYS A 90 13.10 3.16 -8.75
N GLU A 91 13.46 3.47 -7.51
CA GLU A 91 14.44 2.72 -6.72
C GLU A 91 14.02 2.78 -5.26
N GLY A 92 14.15 1.67 -4.55
CA GLY A 92 13.84 1.60 -3.12
C GLY A 92 13.22 0.27 -2.71
N ASN A 93 12.38 0.35 -1.68
CA ASN A 93 11.64 -0.76 -1.13
C ASN A 93 10.19 -0.72 -1.64
N TYR A 94 9.64 -1.88 -1.95
CA TYR A 94 8.31 -2.03 -2.53
C TYR A 94 7.46 -2.96 -1.67
N ALA A 95 6.20 -2.60 -1.51
CA ALA A 95 5.18 -3.48 -0.96
C ALA A 95 4.20 -3.83 -2.08
N PHE A 96 4.12 -5.10 -2.43
CA PHE A 96 3.12 -5.62 -3.34
C PHE A 96 1.93 -6.12 -2.55
N PHE A 97 0.74 -5.62 -2.87
CA PHE A 97 -0.51 -6.16 -2.35
C PHE A 97 -1.22 -6.97 -3.44
N PHE A 98 -1.77 -8.13 -3.06
CA PHE A 98 -2.60 -8.97 -3.91
C PHE A 98 -3.88 -9.43 -3.19
N CYS A 99 -5.02 -9.38 -3.88
CA CYS A 99 -6.27 -9.97 -3.42
C CYS A 99 -6.87 -10.88 -4.49
N GLY A 100 -7.16 -12.12 -4.11
CA GLY A 100 -7.71 -13.19 -4.95
C GLY A 100 -7.08 -14.54 -4.61
N GLU A 101 -7.50 -15.60 -5.32
CA GLU A 101 -7.00 -16.96 -5.13
C GLU A 101 -5.75 -17.19 -5.98
N ILE A 102 -4.58 -17.23 -5.35
CA ILE A 102 -3.32 -17.56 -6.03
C ILE A 102 -2.28 -18.10 -5.04
N GLU A 103 -1.44 -19.00 -5.53
CA GLU A 103 -0.27 -19.53 -4.83
C GLU A 103 0.80 -18.44 -4.64
N ILE A 104 1.38 -18.35 -3.45
CA ILE A 104 2.38 -17.34 -3.11
C ILE A 104 3.64 -17.46 -3.97
N GLU A 105 3.99 -18.67 -4.41
CA GLU A 105 5.13 -18.96 -5.28
C GLU A 105 5.00 -18.25 -6.63
N LYS A 106 3.79 -18.19 -7.19
CA LYS A 106 3.52 -17.46 -8.45
C LYS A 106 3.68 -15.96 -8.28
N LEU A 107 3.30 -15.43 -7.12
CA LEU A 107 3.49 -14.02 -6.80
C LEU A 107 4.98 -13.67 -6.65
N ILE A 108 5.74 -14.54 -5.97
CA ILE A 108 7.19 -14.39 -5.81
C ILE A 108 7.89 -14.45 -7.17
N ASP A 109 7.57 -15.44 -8.01
CA ASP A 109 8.12 -15.56 -9.37
C ASP A 109 7.82 -14.32 -10.22
N PHE A 110 6.60 -13.78 -10.13
CA PHE A 110 6.25 -12.51 -10.78
C PHE A 110 7.13 -11.35 -10.30
N ILE A 111 7.33 -11.18 -8.98
CA ILE A 111 8.15 -10.10 -8.42
C ILE A 111 9.62 -10.27 -8.83
N CYS A 112 10.16 -11.49 -8.80
CA CYS A 112 11.52 -11.79 -9.26
C CYS A 112 11.72 -11.43 -10.74
N LYS A 113 10.69 -11.66 -11.60
CA LYS A 113 10.70 -11.23 -13.02
C LYS A 113 10.69 -9.72 -13.23
N LEU A 114 10.43 -8.94 -12.17
CA LEU A 114 10.62 -7.48 -12.18
C LEU A 114 12.05 -7.07 -11.80
N ASN A 115 12.98 -8.02 -11.63
CA ASN A 115 14.35 -7.81 -11.15
C ASN A 115 14.40 -7.25 -9.71
N LEU A 116 13.47 -7.67 -8.87
CA LEU A 116 13.43 -7.32 -7.45
C LEU A 116 13.81 -8.51 -6.58
N GLU A 117 14.50 -8.24 -5.47
CA GLU A 117 14.83 -9.23 -4.45
C GLU A 117 13.73 -9.24 -3.40
N ILE A 118 13.19 -10.41 -3.06
CA ILE A 118 12.20 -10.53 -1.98
C ILE A 118 12.86 -10.19 -0.65
N ASP A 119 12.26 -9.25 0.07
CA ASP A 119 12.67 -8.88 1.42
C ASP A 119 11.43 -8.50 2.22
N ARG A 120 10.91 -9.44 3.01
CA ARG A 120 9.67 -9.24 3.77
C ARG A 120 9.82 -8.22 4.90
N ASN A 121 11.04 -7.91 5.32
CA ASN A 121 11.25 -6.99 6.45
C ASN A 121 11.08 -5.52 6.03
N VAL A 122 11.03 -5.22 4.73
CA VAL A 122 10.92 -3.83 4.25
C VAL A 122 9.56 -3.22 4.56
N ILE A 123 8.51 -4.04 4.70
CA ILE A 123 7.17 -3.60 5.06
C ILE A 123 6.97 -3.45 6.56
N ASP A 124 7.94 -3.90 7.38
CA ASP A 124 7.82 -3.81 8.83
C ASP A 124 7.70 -2.36 9.29
N PHE A 125 6.97 -2.21 10.39
CA PHE A 125 6.81 -0.93 11.05
C PHE A 125 8.16 -0.43 11.57
N LYS A 126 8.49 0.82 11.20
CA LYS A 126 9.62 1.56 11.76
C LYS A 126 9.15 2.98 12.08
N LYS A 127 9.40 3.44 13.30
CA LYS A 127 9.01 4.78 13.80
C LYS A 127 9.47 5.90 12.86
N GLU A 128 10.63 5.75 12.24
CA GLU A 128 11.20 6.70 11.27
C GLU A 128 10.28 6.95 10.06
N LYS A 129 9.44 5.98 9.68
CA LYS A 129 8.50 6.10 8.57
C LYS A 129 7.34 7.06 8.87
N LEU A 130 6.99 7.25 10.16
CA LEU A 130 5.84 8.10 10.57
C LEU A 130 6.02 9.54 10.10
N LYS A 131 7.23 10.10 10.23
CA LYS A 131 7.54 11.45 9.78
C LYS A 131 7.41 11.58 8.26
N LYS A 132 7.89 10.58 7.51
CA LYS A 132 7.76 10.54 6.04
C LYS A 132 6.29 10.50 5.61
N PHE A 133 5.43 9.87 6.41
CA PHE A 133 3.98 9.80 6.17
C PHE A 133 3.24 11.11 6.50
N GLY A 134 3.90 12.02 7.23
CA GLY A 134 3.33 13.31 7.63
C GLY A 134 2.74 13.34 9.03
N ILE A 135 3.08 12.37 9.89
CA ILE A 135 2.79 12.44 11.32
C ILE A 135 3.81 13.38 11.97
N SER A 136 3.32 14.40 12.68
CA SER A 136 4.16 15.41 13.31
C SER A 136 4.94 14.86 14.52
N GLU A 137 6.04 15.51 14.89
CA GLU A 137 6.79 15.15 16.10
C GLU A 137 5.91 15.18 17.34
N ASN A 138 5.02 16.17 17.42
CA ASN A 138 4.12 16.34 18.55
C ASN A 138 3.15 15.17 18.67
N GLU A 139 2.59 14.68 17.55
CA GLU A 139 1.77 13.46 17.53
C GLU A 139 2.58 12.24 18.00
N ILE A 140 3.82 12.08 17.52
CA ILE A 140 4.67 10.93 17.90
C ILE A 140 5.03 10.95 19.39
N ILE A 141 5.35 12.13 19.95
CA ILE A 141 5.72 12.29 21.37
C ILE A 141 4.49 12.11 22.28
N ALA A 142 3.31 12.55 21.83
CA ALA A 142 2.08 12.45 22.60
C ALA A 142 1.52 11.01 22.67
N THR A 143 2.04 10.09 21.88
CA THR A 143 1.56 8.71 21.77
C THR A 143 2.62 7.72 22.26
N ASP A 144 2.22 6.78 23.12
CA ASP A 144 3.10 5.69 23.54
C ASP A 144 3.56 4.86 22.34
N GLU A 145 4.79 4.33 22.37
CA GLU A 145 5.36 3.59 21.23
C GLU A 145 4.51 2.40 20.77
N LYS A 146 3.82 1.74 21.72
CA LYS A 146 2.88 0.64 21.44
C LYS A 146 1.69 1.05 20.57
N PHE A 147 1.33 2.34 20.57
CA PHE A 147 0.20 2.90 19.83
C PHE A 147 0.62 3.69 18.59
N HIS A 148 1.91 3.73 18.23
CA HIS A 148 2.36 4.47 17.05
C HIS A 148 1.77 3.95 15.73
N LYS A 149 1.42 2.65 15.68
CA LYS A 149 0.68 2.08 14.55
C LYS A 149 -0.75 2.62 14.46
N ASP A 150 -1.39 2.90 15.60
CA ASP A 150 -2.77 3.39 15.64
C ASP A 150 -2.91 4.77 15.01
N LEU A 151 -1.88 5.61 15.08
CA LEU A 151 -1.84 6.89 14.38
C LEU A 151 -2.07 6.74 12.87
N ILE A 152 -1.59 5.64 12.27
CA ILE A 152 -1.81 5.36 10.84
C ILE A 152 -3.25 4.92 10.61
N PHE A 153 -3.77 3.99 11.42
CA PHE A 153 -5.16 3.53 11.31
C PHE A 153 -6.17 4.65 11.56
N GLU A 154 -5.85 5.60 12.43
CA GLU A 154 -6.62 6.82 12.63
C GLU A 154 -6.69 7.65 11.35
N LYS A 155 -5.59 7.85 10.62
CA LYS A 155 -5.64 8.58 9.33
C LYS A 155 -6.50 7.85 8.30
N ILE A 156 -6.44 6.52 8.24
CA ILE A 156 -7.31 5.71 7.37
C ILE A 156 -8.78 5.90 7.76
N ALA A 157 -9.09 5.82 9.06
CA ALA A 157 -10.45 5.96 9.57
C ALA A 157 -11.01 7.38 9.35
N LEU A 158 -10.19 8.41 9.53
CA LEU A 158 -10.55 9.80 9.27
C LEU A 158 -10.92 10.02 7.80
N LEU A 159 -10.20 9.40 6.86
CA LEU A 159 -10.56 9.47 5.44
C LEU A 159 -11.96 8.88 5.19
N ASP A 160 -12.32 7.81 5.89
CA ASP A 160 -13.64 7.18 5.77
C ASP A 160 -14.76 8.08 6.31
N ALA A 161 -14.50 8.82 7.40
CA ALA A 161 -15.46 9.73 8.02
C ALA A 161 -15.74 11.01 7.22
N ILE A 162 -14.83 11.41 6.33
CA ILE A 162 -14.92 12.64 5.54
C ILE A 162 -15.32 12.41 4.07
N LYS A 163 -15.63 11.16 3.71
CA LYS A 163 -16.08 10.75 2.37
C LYS A 163 -17.59 10.80 2.23
#